data_AF-A0A5B1BI47-F1
#
_entry.id   AF-A0A5B1BI47-F1
#
_cell.length_a   1.000
_cell.length_b   1.000
_cell.length_c   1.000
_cell.angle_alpha   90.00
_cell.angle_beta   90.00
_cell.angle_gamma   90.00
#
_symmetry.space_group_name_H-M   'P 1'
#
loop_
_entity.id
_entity.type
_entity.pdbx_description
1 polymer ?
#
loop_
_entity_poly.entity_id
_entity_poly.type
_entity_poly.pdbx_seq_one_letter_code
_entity_poly.pdbx_strand_id
1 'polypeptide(L)'
;MEKVLVIGASGHAKVIVEAIELGQEYEVYGFIDSYKSTSEKVLGYEIFGKEEIIPDLMNKGVNKAIIGIGDNWTRFLMYEKLSQTCPKLEFISVIHPSAVISPYSEIGRGTVILASGIVNTDAVVGDFCIINTKATFGHDCIMKNFSSLASGATIGGAVHVGEFTAVSLGVTVLQKLSIGKHSVIGAGAVVTNDVKDYRVAYGVPAKIIRKRNEGESYLNSKLLDTNFKVYRIKDTNGLVKYKKILKALNNSSPFYKTELLDTLSMNEHQLNYFVLEKNGNPIIVMPFYIRKIYLDGEDTSYKDVTSPYGYSGPLFDTDLINEDIIKHFWRQVDLWYEKKKIISEFIRFSLTGNQKEYSGELIPSLKNVKGVIIDKEEQWSKLKSKVRNNYRKSLQEGLNFKVFSDPIPMDIIKDFYDIYIQTMHRNNAHSQYFHYIDYFKNFIAENPESVIIAMVYKDFKPISTELVLLDEDTLYSYLGGTLSDYFYTRPNDFLKIEIINWARQYNYKYYVLGGGRVDNDNLYKYKKTFFPNDEDIVYYTGRKIINTDIYKDLVAKECDKDKILEQEDIQKNYFPLYRYNE
;
A
#
# COMPACT_ATOMS: atom_id res chain seq x y z
N MET A 1 -14.63 -7.05 -38.44
CA MET A 1 -13.56 -6.14 -37.96
C MET A 1 -12.61 -6.93 -37.09
N GLU A 2 -11.36 -6.50 -36.99
CA GLU A 2 -10.45 -7.08 -36.01
C GLU A 2 -10.77 -6.57 -34.60
N LYS A 3 -10.64 -7.46 -33.62
CA LYS A 3 -10.99 -7.17 -32.22
C LYS A 3 -9.83 -6.46 -31.53
N VAL A 4 -10.13 -5.36 -30.84
CA VAL A 4 -9.14 -4.58 -30.08
C VAL A 4 -9.47 -4.55 -28.58
N LEU A 5 -8.44 -4.77 -27.76
CA LEU A 5 -8.49 -4.54 -26.32
C LEU A 5 -8.18 -3.08 -25.99
N VAL A 6 -8.96 -2.49 -25.09
CA VAL A 6 -8.68 -1.15 -24.58
C VAL A 6 -8.06 -1.27 -23.19
N ILE A 7 -6.80 -0.85 -23.04
CA ILE A 7 -6.06 -0.91 -21.78
C ILE A 7 -6.29 0.39 -20.99
N GLY A 8 -6.98 0.28 -19.86
CA GLY A 8 -7.51 1.38 -19.05
C GLY A 8 -8.99 1.64 -19.36
N ALA A 9 -9.80 1.86 -18.32
CA ALA A 9 -11.26 2.00 -18.39
C ALA A 9 -11.74 3.34 -17.78
N SER A 10 -10.90 4.37 -17.84
CA SER A 10 -11.16 5.73 -17.33
C SER A 10 -11.80 6.65 -18.40
N GLY A 11 -11.90 7.95 -18.12
CA GLY A 11 -12.51 8.92 -19.05
C GLY A 11 -11.83 9.01 -20.41
N HIS A 12 -10.49 8.90 -20.48
CA HIS A 12 -9.79 8.95 -21.76
C HIS A 12 -10.06 7.72 -22.64
N ALA A 13 -10.22 6.55 -22.02
CA ALA A 13 -10.54 5.34 -22.75
C ALA A 13 -11.93 5.40 -23.41
N LYS A 14 -12.90 6.10 -22.79
CA LYS A 14 -14.24 6.30 -23.35
C LYS A 14 -14.21 7.03 -24.69
N VAL A 15 -13.40 8.08 -24.82
CA VAL A 15 -13.30 8.83 -26.09
C VAL A 15 -12.54 8.07 -27.17
N ILE A 16 -11.65 7.15 -26.78
CA ILE A 16 -10.99 6.23 -27.73
C ILE A 16 -11.98 5.19 -28.25
N VAL A 17 -12.83 4.62 -27.38
CA VAL A 17 -13.89 3.68 -27.79
C VAL A 17 -14.83 4.34 -28.79
N GLU A 18 -15.30 5.56 -28.50
CA GLU A 18 -16.14 6.32 -29.44
C GLU A 18 -15.44 6.52 -30.80
N ALA A 19 -14.14 6.87 -30.81
CA ALA A 19 -13.38 7.02 -32.05
C ALA A 19 -13.23 5.70 -32.84
N ILE A 20 -13.06 4.57 -32.15
CA ILE A 20 -13.01 3.23 -32.77
C ILE A 20 -14.36 2.89 -33.41
N GLU A 21 -15.45 3.07 -32.66
CA GLU A 21 -16.82 2.77 -33.11
C GLU A 21 -17.19 3.59 -34.35
N LEU A 22 -16.83 4.88 -34.37
CA LEU A 22 -17.08 5.76 -35.50
C LEU A 22 -16.16 5.47 -36.70
N GLY A 23 -14.92 5.05 -36.45
CA GLY A 23 -13.95 4.70 -37.49
C GLY A 23 -14.31 3.43 -38.27
N GLN A 24 -15.03 2.51 -37.64
CA GLN A 24 -15.47 1.25 -38.24
C GLN A 24 -14.34 0.37 -38.82
N GLU A 25 -13.09 0.57 -38.39
CA GLU A 25 -11.95 -0.29 -38.76
C GLU A 25 -11.79 -1.46 -37.77
N TYR A 26 -11.99 -1.19 -36.48
CA TYR A 26 -11.85 -2.14 -35.39
C TYR A 26 -13.14 -2.31 -34.60
N GLU A 27 -13.27 -3.46 -33.93
CA GLU A 27 -14.34 -3.75 -32.98
C GLU A 27 -13.76 -3.77 -31.57
N VAL A 28 -14.32 -2.98 -30.66
CA VAL A 28 -13.93 -3.01 -29.25
C VAL A 28 -14.35 -4.34 -28.64
N TYR A 29 -13.37 -5.10 -28.14
CA TYR A 29 -13.65 -6.40 -27.51
C TYR A 29 -13.98 -6.27 -26.03
N GLY A 30 -13.31 -5.35 -25.34
CA GLY A 30 -13.48 -5.09 -23.92
C GLY A 30 -12.30 -4.35 -23.32
N PHE A 31 -12.34 -4.18 -22.01
CA PHE A 31 -11.36 -3.42 -21.25
C PHE A 31 -10.46 -4.31 -20.39
N ILE A 32 -9.24 -3.82 -20.17
CA ILE A 32 -8.33 -4.28 -19.12
C ILE A 32 -8.08 -3.10 -18.19
N ASP A 33 -8.30 -3.25 -16.89
CA ASP A 33 -8.05 -2.18 -15.92
C ASP A 33 -7.67 -2.75 -14.55
N SER A 34 -6.51 -2.32 -14.05
CA SER A 34 -5.96 -2.78 -12.76
C SER A 34 -6.70 -2.26 -11.52
N TYR A 35 -7.55 -1.24 -11.66
CA TYR A 35 -8.18 -0.51 -10.54
C TYR A 35 -9.70 -0.62 -10.51
N LYS A 36 -10.34 -1.06 -11.59
CA LYS A 36 -11.80 -1.25 -11.66
C LYS A 36 -12.18 -2.71 -11.49
N SER A 37 -13.38 -2.93 -10.96
CA SER A 37 -13.90 -4.28 -10.75
C SER A 37 -14.31 -4.93 -12.08
N THR A 38 -14.12 -6.25 -12.19
CA THR A 38 -14.64 -7.06 -13.30
C THR A 38 -16.17 -7.12 -13.34
N SER A 39 -16.84 -6.71 -12.25
CA SER A 39 -18.30 -6.58 -12.20
C SER A 39 -18.82 -5.29 -12.88
N GLU A 40 -17.94 -4.33 -13.15
CA GLU A 40 -18.30 -3.08 -13.81
C GLU A 40 -18.29 -3.22 -15.33
N LYS A 41 -19.14 -2.41 -15.99
CA LYS A 41 -19.12 -2.22 -17.45
C LYS A 41 -18.85 -0.75 -17.78
N VAL A 42 -18.13 -0.51 -18.87
CA VAL A 42 -17.84 0.84 -19.38
C VAL A 42 -18.37 0.95 -20.80
N LEU A 43 -19.29 1.88 -21.05
CA LEU A 43 -19.99 2.03 -22.34
C LEU A 43 -20.64 0.72 -22.84
N GLY A 44 -21.05 -0.16 -21.91
CA GLY A 44 -21.63 -1.47 -22.23
C GLY A 44 -20.63 -2.61 -22.40
N TYR A 45 -19.33 -2.32 -22.51
CA TYR A 45 -18.26 -3.32 -22.61
C TYR A 45 -17.78 -3.80 -21.24
N GLU A 46 -17.34 -5.06 -21.20
CA GLU A 46 -16.86 -5.72 -19.98
C GLU A 46 -15.41 -5.32 -19.66
N ILE A 47 -15.09 -5.35 -18.36
CA ILE A 47 -13.72 -5.27 -17.87
C ILE A 47 -13.28 -6.69 -17.52
N PHE A 48 -12.34 -7.25 -18.30
CA PHE A 48 -11.90 -8.64 -18.11
C PHE A 48 -10.99 -8.84 -16.90
N GLY A 49 -10.45 -7.75 -16.35
CA GLY A 49 -9.58 -7.75 -15.18
C GLY A 49 -8.28 -7.01 -15.43
N LYS A 50 -7.21 -7.50 -14.82
CA LYS A 50 -5.86 -6.93 -14.89
C LYS A 50 -5.08 -7.43 -16.12
N GLU A 51 -3.89 -6.89 -16.35
CA GLU A 51 -3.11 -7.18 -17.57
C GLU A 51 -2.66 -8.64 -17.67
N GLU A 52 -2.64 -9.39 -16.57
CA GLU A 52 -2.24 -10.79 -16.54
C GLU A 52 -3.16 -11.73 -17.35
N ILE A 53 -4.39 -11.30 -17.68
CA ILE A 53 -5.33 -12.09 -18.51
C ILE A 53 -5.07 -11.93 -20.01
N ILE A 54 -4.28 -10.93 -20.44
CA ILE A 54 -4.08 -10.63 -21.86
C ILE A 54 -3.53 -11.83 -22.65
N PRO A 55 -2.55 -12.62 -22.16
CA PRO A 55 -2.09 -13.82 -22.86
C PRO A 55 -3.22 -14.81 -23.21
N ASP A 56 -4.18 -15.00 -22.31
CA ASP A 56 -5.33 -15.88 -22.54
C ASP A 56 -6.29 -15.32 -23.60
N LEU A 57 -6.44 -14.00 -23.67
CA LEU A 57 -7.24 -13.33 -24.70
C LEU A 57 -6.56 -13.39 -26.08
N MET A 58 -5.23 -13.27 -26.12
CA MET A 58 -4.44 -13.45 -27.34
C MET A 58 -4.56 -14.89 -27.88
N ASN A 59 -4.55 -15.89 -27.01
CA ASN A 59 -4.80 -17.29 -27.39
C ASN A 59 -6.20 -17.50 -27.99
N LYS A 60 -7.16 -16.63 -27.69
CA LYS A 60 -8.51 -16.59 -28.28
C LYS A 60 -8.59 -15.74 -29.56
N GLY A 61 -7.46 -15.25 -30.06
CA GLY A 61 -7.34 -14.49 -31.30
C GLY A 61 -7.46 -12.97 -31.15
N VAL A 62 -7.44 -12.43 -29.93
CA VAL A 62 -7.49 -10.97 -29.69
C VAL A 62 -6.08 -10.43 -29.47
N ASN A 63 -5.41 -10.08 -30.58
CA ASN A 63 -3.98 -9.72 -30.59
C ASN A 63 -3.70 -8.22 -30.74
N LYS A 64 -4.75 -7.39 -30.87
CA LYS A 64 -4.63 -5.94 -31.02
C LYS A 64 -5.05 -5.21 -29.76
N ALA A 65 -4.35 -4.14 -29.42
CA ALA A 65 -4.66 -3.32 -28.25
C ALA A 65 -4.43 -1.82 -28.51
N ILE A 66 -5.06 -0.99 -27.69
CA ILE A 66 -4.78 0.44 -27.56
C ILE A 66 -4.71 0.81 -26.08
N ILE A 67 -3.74 1.65 -25.69
CA ILE A 67 -3.61 2.09 -24.30
C ILE A 67 -4.44 3.37 -24.09
N GLY A 68 -5.60 3.22 -23.45
CA GLY A 68 -6.53 4.29 -23.09
C GLY A 68 -6.17 5.08 -21.82
N ILE A 69 -4.88 5.20 -21.52
CA ILE A 69 -4.35 5.92 -20.35
C ILE A 69 -3.89 7.32 -20.77
N GLY A 70 -4.53 8.36 -20.21
CA GLY A 70 -4.25 9.74 -20.59
C GLY A 70 -2.90 10.29 -20.11
N ASP A 71 -2.46 9.88 -18.91
CA ASP A 71 -1.17 10.34 -18.34
C ASP A 71 0.00 9.71 -19.10
N ASN A 72 0.84 10.57 -19.69
CA ASN A 72 1.97 10.19 -20.55
C ASN A 72 2.89 9.13 -19.93
N TRP A 73 3.27 9.29 -18.67
CA TRP A 73 4.22 8.37 -18.02
C TRP A 73 3.55 7.06 -17.64
N THR A 74 2.31 7.12 -17.15
CA THR A 74 1.53 5.92 -16.82
C THR A 74 1.25 5.08 -18.07
N ARG A 75 0.99 5.73 -19.22
CA ARG A 75 0.85 5.07 -20.53
C ARG A 75 2.14 4.36 -20.95
N PHE A 76 3.30 4.98 -20.72
CA PHE A 76 4.60 4.36 -20.99
C PHE A 76 4.89 3.14 -20.11
N LEU A 77 4.68 3.25 -18.79
CA LEU A 77 4.87 2.11 -17.88
C LEU A 77 3.98 0.92 -18.26
N MET A 78 2.75 1.20 -18.69
CA MET A 78 1.84 0.17 -19.18
C MET A 78 2.38 -0.48 -20.47
N TYR A 79 2.84 0.32 -21.42
CA TYR A 79 3.47 -0.20 -22.64
C TYR A 79 4.69 -1.08 -22.34
N GLU A 80 5.58 -0.65 -21.44
CA GLU A 80 6.76 -1.43 -21.04
C GLU A 80 6.35 -2.77 -20.41
N LYS A 81 5.40 -2.75 -19.47
CA LYS A 81 4.85 -3.98 -18.84
C LYS A 81 4.31 -4.94 -19.90
N LEU A 82 3.50 -4.44 -20.83
CA LEU A 82 2.88 -5.25 -21.87
C LEU A 82 3.88 -5.75 -22.91
N SER A 83 4.88 -4.96 -23.27
CA SER A 83 5.92 -5.38 -24.23
C SER A 83 6.78 -6.52 -23.69
N GLN A 84 7.01 -6.54 -22.38
CA GLN A 84 7.73 -7.62 -21.70
C GLN A 84 6.88 -8.88 -21.54
N THR A 85 5.62 -8.73 -21.16
CA THR A 85 4.73 -9.87 -20.85
C THR A 85 4.02 -10.45 -22.07
N CYS A 86 3.73 -9.62 -23.06
CA CYS A 86 2.94 -9.93 -24.25
C CYS A 86 3.63 -9.39 -25.53
N PRO A 87 4.84 -9.87 -25.90
CA PRO A 87 5.65 -9.29 -26.97
C PRO A 87 5.03 -9.37 -28.37
N LYS A 88 3.99 -10.21 -28.55
CA LYS A 88 3.23 -10.35 -29.80
C LYS A 88 1.98 -9.47 -29.85
N LEU A 89 1.69 -8.69 -28.79
CA LEU A 89 0.54 -7.80 -28.75
C LEU A 89 0.80 -6.60 -29.66
N GLU A 90 -0.07 -6.39 -30.63
CA GLU A 90 0.03 -5.30 -31.59
C GLU A 90 -0.70 -4.06 -31.09
N PHE A 91 -0.02 -2.92 -31.05
CA PHE A 91 -0.63 -1.65 -30.66
C PHE A 91 -1.11 -0.88 -31.88
N ILE A 92 -2.43 -0.74 -32.02
CA ILE A 92 -3.04 0.01 -33.11
C ILE A 92 -2.96 1.52 -32.83
N SER A 93 -2.99 2.32 -33.89
CA SER A 93 -3.28 3.76 -33.77
C SER A 93 -4.77 3.99 -34.02
N VAL A 94 -5.37 4.92 -33.28
CA VAL A 94 -6.80 5.24 -33.38
C VAL A 94 -6.95 6.67 -33.88
N ILE A 95 -7.55 6.82 -35.06
CA ILE A 95 -7.77 8.10 -35.71
C ILE A 95 -9.27 8.31 -35.85
N HIS A 96 -9.78 9.35 -35.20
CA HIS A 96 -11.19 9.72 -35.30
C HIS A 96 -11.53 10.16 -36.73
N PRO A 97 -12.69 9.77 -37.32
CA PRO A 97 -13.04 10.08 -38.71
C PRO A 97 -13.06 11.57 -39.07
N SER A 98 -13.29 12.44 -38.09
CA SER A 98 -13.26 13.91 -38.28
C SER A 98 -11.88 14.54 -38.14
N ALA A 99 -10.83 13.76 -37.89
CA ALA A 99 -9.45 14.25 -37.88
C ALA A 99 -9.00 14.59 -39.31
N VAL A 100 -8.12 15.58 -39.43
CA VAL A 100 -7.53 15.98 -40.71
C VAL A 100 -6.04 15.69 -40.66
N ILE A 101 -5.61 14.71 -41.44
CA ILE A 101 -4.21 14.23 -41.45
C ILE A 101 -3.66 14.43 -42.85
N SER A 102 -2.52 15.10 -42.95
CA SER A 102 -1.80 15.23 -44.21
C SER A 102 -1.31 13.87 -44.70
N PRO A 103 -1.45 13.53 -46.00
CA PRO A 103 -0.87 12.31 -46.57
C PRO A 103 0.67 12.32 -46.56
N TYR A 104 1.29 13.48 -46.30
CA TYR A 104 2.74 13.66 -46.17
C TYR A 104 3.22 13.66 -44.71
N SER A 105 2.34 13.33 -43.75
CA SER A 105 2.70 13.22 -42.34
C SER A 105 2.98 11.77 -41.93
N GLU A 106 3.75 11.60 -40.86
CA GLU A 106 4.06 10.30 -40.28
C GLU A 106 3.39 10.17 -38.91
N ILE A 107 2.66 9.06 -38.68
CA ILE A 107 1.99 8.76 -37.42
C ILE A 107 2.54 7.45 -36.86
N GLY A 108 3.15 7.52 -35.68
CA GLY A 108 3.66 6.36 -34.94
C GLY A 108 2.54 5.45 -34.44
N ARG A 109 2.92 4.23 -34.03
CA ARG A 109 1.99 3.22 -33.51
C ARG A 109 1.44 3.60 -32.13
N GLY A 110 0.28 3.06 -31.75
CA GLY A 110 -0.32 3.33 -30.45
C GLY A 110 -0.81 4.78 -30.27
N THR A 111 -0.73 5.60 -31.31
CA THR A 111 -1.07 7.02 -31.26
C THR A 111 -2.57 7.22 -31.43
N VAL A 112 -3.11 8.18 -30.67
CA VAL A 112 -4.53 8.53 -30.70
C VAL A 112 -4.69 9.94 -31.23
N ILE A 113 -5.49 10.10 -32.28
CA ILE A 113 -5.89 11.39 -32.84
C ILE A 113 -7.42 11.50 -32.74
N LEU A 114 -7.89 12.40 -31.88
CA LEU A 114 -9.31 12.54 -31.56
C LEU A 114 -10.02 13.54 -32.47
N ALA A 115 -11.33 13.73 -32.24
CA ALA A 115 -12.22 14.50 -33.09
C ALA A 115 -11.66 15.90 -33.46
N SER A 116 -11.62 16.20 -34.76
CA SER A 116 -11.07 17.45 -35.30
C SER A 116 -9.62 17.74 -34.92
N GLY A 117 -8.84 16.72 -34.55
CA GLY A 117 -7.39 16.82 -34.45
C GLY A 117 -6.77 17.01 -35.83
N ILE A 118 -5.77 17.89 -35.93
CA ILE A 118 -5.15 18.25 -37.22
C ILE A 118 -3.65 17.95 -37.17
N VAL A 119 -3.15 17.21 -38.15
CA VAL A 119 -1.71 16.97 -38.39
C VAL A 119 -1.36 17.46 -39.79
N ASN A 120 -0.52 18.49 -39.88
CA ASN A 120 -0.18 19.14 -41.15
C ASN A 120 0.96 18.45 -41.92
N THR A 121 1.26 18.96 -43.11
CA THR A 121 2.30 18.43 -44.00
C THR A 121 3.67 18.35 -43.32
N ASP A 122 4.41 17.28 -43.64
CA ASP A 122 5.78 17.04 -43.19
C ASP A 122 5.94 16.97 -41.66
N ALA A 123 4.83 16.82 -40.94
CA ALA A 123 4.84 16.63 -39.50
C ALA A 123 5.08 15.15 -39.14
N VAL A 124 5.86 14.92 -38.09
CA VAL A 124 6.19 13.58 -37.58
C VAL A 124 5.67 13.44 -36.15
N VAL A 125 4.73 12.52 -35.94
CA VAL A 125 4.17 12.17 -34.63
C VAL A 125 4.71 10.82 -34.21
N GLY A 126 5.44 10.75 -33.10
CA GLY A 126 6.03 9.52 -32.59
C GLY A 126 5.01 8.53 -32.00
N ASP A 127 5.52 7.47 -31.40
CA ASP A 127 4.71 6.38 -30.87
C ASP A 127 3.94 6.79 -29.60
N PHE A 128 2.75 6.23 -29.41
CA PHE A 128 1.90 6.39 -28.23
C PHE A 128 1.61 7.85 -27.86
N CYS A 129 1.56 8.73 -28.87
CA CYS A 129 1.21 10.13 -28.69
C CYS A 129 -0.31 10.31 -28.59
N ILE A 130 -0.74 11.44 -28.02
CA ILE A 130 -2.14 11.86 -28.03
C ILE A 130 -2.25 13.23 -28.69
N ILE A 131 -3.05 13.32 -29.75
CA ILE A 131 -3.53 14.59 -30.32
C ILE A 131 -5.02 14.66 -30.02
N ASN A 132 -5.37 15.44 -29.01
CA ASN A 132 -6.74 15.47 -28.49
C ASN A 132 -7.65 16.37 -29.36
N THR A 133 -8.92 16.43 -28.97
CA THR A 133 -10.00 17.09 -29.70
C THR A 133 -9.64 18.53 -30.05
N LYS A 134 -9.75 18.91 -31.32
CA LYS A 134 -9.40 20.26 -31.83
C LYS A 134 -7.94 20.68 -31.61
N ALA A 135 -7.04 19.77 -31.27
CA ALA A 135 -5.61 20.10 -31.22
C ALA A 135 -5.04 20.17 -32.63
N THR A 136 -4.16 21.14 -32.88
CA THR A 136 -3.51 21.36 -34.19
C THR A 136 -2.01 21.21 -34.05
N PHE A 137 -1.43 20.32 -34.86
CA PHE A 137 0.00 20.11 -35.00
C PHE A 137 0.47 20.70 -36.33
N GLY A 138 1.29 21.76 -36.25
CA GLY A 138 1.76 22.54 -37.40
C GLY A 138 2.62 21.74 -38.38
N HIS A 139 2.89 22.35 -39.54
CA HIS A 139 3.75 21.77 -40.57
C HIS A 139 5.21 21.70 -40.10
N ASP A 140 5.99 20.74 -40.61
CA ASP A 140 7.40 20.50 -40.23
C ASP A 140 7.62 20.21 -38.73
N CYS A 141 6.57 19.94 -37.96
CA CYS A 141 6.69 19.72 -36.52
C CYS A 141 7.11 18.28 -36.20
N ILE A 142 7.83 18.11 -35.09
CA ILE A 142 8.26 16.80 -34.61
C ILE A 142 7.79 16.61 -33.17
N MET A 143 6.96 15.59 -32.95
CA MET A 143 6.46 15.20 -31.63
C MET A 143 7.02 13.83 -31.27
N LYS A 144 7.79 13.76 -30.17
CA LYS A 144 8.41 12.53 -29.70
C LYS A 144 7.45 11.68 -28.87
N ASN A 145 7.85 10.43 -28.67
CA ASN A 145 7.03 9.37 -28.10
C ASN A 145 6.37 9.75 -26.77
N PHE A 146 5.17 9.21 -26.54
CA PHE A 146 4.39 9.37 -25.32
C PHE A 146 4.02 10.81 -24.96
N SER A 147 4.22 11.79 -25.85
CA SER A 147 3.79 13.16 -25.62
C SER A 147 2.29 13.33 -25.85
N SER A 148 1.72 14.44 -25.37
CA SER A 148 0.31 14.76 -25.58
C SER A 148 0.05 16.23 -25.85
N LEU A 149 -0.86 16.48 -26.77
CA LEU A 149 -1.52 17.75 -27.02
C LEU A 149 -2.97 17.63 -26.53
N ALA A 150 -3.33 18.36 -25.49
CA ALA A 150 -4.68 18.37 -24.97
C ALA A 150 -5.62 19.20 -25.85
N SER A 151 -6.93 19.15 -25.56
CA SER A 151 -7.94 19.74 -26.43
C SER A 151 -7.71 21.22 -26.69
N GLY A 152 -7.81 21.62 -27.96
CA GLY A 152 -7.61 23.00 -28.40
C GLY A 152 -6.16 23.50 -28.36
N ALA A 153 -5.17 22.66 -28.07
CA ALA A 153 -3.77 23.06 -28.16
C ALA A 153 -3.38 23.36 -29.62
N THR A 154 -2.71 24.49 -29.86
CA THR A 154 -2.31 24.96 -31.19
C THR A 154 -0.79 25.09 -31.27
N ILE A 155 -0.17 24.28 -32.13
CA ILE A 155 1.29 24.23 -32.31
C ILE A 155 1.65 24.87 -33.65
N GLY A 156 2.42 25.97 -33.61
CA GLY A 156 2.97 26.62 -34.80
C GLY A 156 3.96 25.74 -35.56
N GLY A 157 4.30 26.09 -36.80
CA GLY A 157 5.16 25.28 -37.67
C GLY A 157 6.59 25.10 -37.14
N ALA A 158 7.24 23.99 -37.53
CA ALA A 158 8.61 23.64 -37.19
C ALA A 158 8.90 23.61 -35.66
N VAL A 159 7.92 23.20 -34.85
CA VAL A 159 8.08 23.03 -33.40
C VAL A 159 8.53 21.61 -33.07
N HIS A 160 9.45 21.49 -32.11
CA HIS A 160 9.88 20.23 -31.54
C HIS A 160 9.26 20.00 -30.15
N VAL A 161 8.55 18.89 -29.97
CA VAL A 161 7.96 18.45 -28.70
C VAL A 161 8.68 17.18 -28.24
N GLY A 162 9.51 17.29 -27.19
CA GLY A 162 10.28 16.19 -26.63
C GLY A 162 9.42 15.14 -25.92
N GLU A 163 9.99 13.99 -25.57
CA GLU A 163 9.27 12.83 -25.04
C GLU A 163 8.51 13.14 -23.74
N PHE A 164 7.38 12.46 -23.54
CA PHE A 164 6.54 12.60 -22.34
C PHE A 164 6.05 14.03 -22.04
N THR A 165 6.16 14.94 -23.00
CA THR A 165 5.74 16.34 -22.84
C THR A 165 4.23 16.45 -22.89
N ALA A 166 3.67 17.23 -21.97
CA ALA A 166 2.24 17.52 -21.91
C ALA A 166 2.00 18.97 -22.27
N VAL A 167 1.32 19.20 -23.39
CA VAL A 167 0.81 20.51 -23.79
C VAL A 167 -0.67 20.55 -23.42
N SER A 168 -1.01 21.32 -22.38
CA SER A 168 -2.35 21.29 -21.77
C SER A 168 -3.40 22.06 -22.58
N LEU A 169 -4.64 22.05 -22.07
CA LEU A 169 -5.82 22.58 -22.75
C LEU A 169 -5.61 24.02 -23.25
N GLY A 170 -5.95 24.28 -24.51
CA GLY A 170 -5.95 25.62 -25.10
C GLY A 170 -4.59 26.33 -25.14
N VAL A 171 -3.47 25.60 -25.03
CA VAL A 171 -2.13 26.20 -25.14
C VAL A 171 -1.85 26.62 -26.59
N THR A 172 -1.18 27.75 -26.78
CA THR A 172 -0.62 28.16 -28.06
C THR A 172 0.90 28.15 -28.01
N VAL A 173 1.56 27.52 -28.97
CA VAL A 173 3.03 27.48 -29.11
C VAL A 173 3.42 28.19 -30.40
N LEU A 174 4.29 29.21 -30.31
CA LEU A 174 4.81 29.86 -31.50
C LEU A 174 5.74 28.94 -32.30
N GLN A 175 5.85 29.20 -33.59
CA GLN A 175 6.68 28.44 -34.54
C GLN A 175 8.17 28.41 -34.19
N LYS A 176 8.89 27.39 -34.68
CA LYS A 176 10.36 27.24 -34.56
C LYS A 176 10.88 27.20 -33.12
N LEU A 177 10.08 26.64 -32.20
CA LEU A 177 10.45 26.48 -30.80
C LEU A 177 10.65 25.01 -30.43
N SER A 178 11.36 24.78 -29.33
CA SER A 178 11.54 23.46 -28.71
C SER A 178 10.94 23.42 -27.31
N ILE A 179 10.14 22.39 -27.04
CA ILE A 179 9.65 22.03 -25.71
C ILE A 179 10.33 20.72 -25.32
N GLY A 180 11.18 20.78 -24.31
CA GLY A 180 11.99 19.66 -23.83
C GLY A 180 11.20 18.57 -23.13
N LYS A 181 11.79 17.39 -22.99
CA LYS A 181 11.13 16.18 -22.47
C LYS A 181 10.59 16.35 -21.06
N HIS A 182 9.53 15.61 -20.73
CA HIS A 182 8.82 15.68 -19.44
C HIS A 182 8.35 17.08 -19.06
N SER A 183 8.28 18.02 -19.99
CA SER A 183 7.78 19.36 -19.67
C SER A 183 6.26 19.37 -19.64
N VAL A 184 5.70 20.27 -18.85
CA VAL A 184 4.26 20.53 -18.79
C VAL A 184 4.06 21.99 -19.14
N ILE A 185 3.35 22.24 -20.23
CA ILE A 185 2.83 23.56 -20.56
C ILE A 185 1.41 23.63 -20.01
N GLY A 186 1.20 24.50 -19.02
CA GLY A 186 -0.05 24.68 -18.31
C GLY A 186 -1.17 25.22 -19.20
N ALA A 187 -2.41 24.91 -18.83
CA ALA A 187 -3.58 25.27 -19.64
C ALA A 187 -3.66 26.77 -19.94
N GLY A 188 -4.04 27.12 -21.18
CA GLY A 188 -4.19 28.49 -21.66
C GLY A 188 -2.90 29.28 -21.83
N ALA A 189 -1.72 28.65 -21.69
CA ALA A 189 -0.44 29.36 -21.83
C ALA A 189 -0.10 29.70 -23.29
N VAL A 190 0.70 30.75 -23.48
CA VAL A 190 1.26 31.14 -24.79
C VAL A 190 2.78 31.03 -24.75
N VAL A 191 3.33 30.00 -25.38
CA VAL A 191 4.78 29.71 -25.39
C VAL A 191 5.46 30.55 -26.48
N THR A 192 6.28 31.50 -26.05
CA THR A 192 7.01 32.42 -26.93
C THR A 192 8.51 32.17 -26.99
N ASN A 193 9.02 31.23 -26.19
CA ASN A 193 10.44 30.87 -26.10
C ASN A 193 10.58 29.36 -25.83
N ASP A 194 11.76 28.81 -26.12
CA ASP A 194 12.08 27.42 -25.81
C ASP A 194 11.87 27.09 -24.33
N VAL A 195 11.35 25.89 -24.09
CA VAL A 195 11.17 25.32 -22.74
C VAL A 195 12.14 24.16 -22.59
N LYS A 196 13.07 24.25 -21.64
CA LYS A 196 14.03 23.16 -21.37
C LYS A 196 13.34 21.94 -20.75
N ASP A 197 14.00 20.79 -20.78
CA ASP A 197 13.53 19.55 -20.15
C ASP A 197 13.12 19.72 -18.68
N TYR A 198 12.14 18.93 -18.26
CA TYR A 198 11.67 18.83 -16.88
C TYR A 198 11.23 20.18 -16.31
N ARG A 199 10.46 20.95 -17.09
CA ARG A 199 9.94 22.25 -16.68
C ARG A 199 8.42 22.27 -16.66
N VAL A 200 7.89 23.06 -15.73
CA VAL A 200 6.48 23.44 -15.71
C VAL A 200 6.40 24.92 -16.06
N ALA A 201 5.68 25.25 -17.14
CA ALA A 201 5.52 26.62 -17.62
C ALA A 201 4.04 27.01 -17.70
N TYR A 202 3.70 28.22 -17.25
CA TYR A 202 2.32 28.76 -17.24
C TYR A 202 2.30 30.22 -17.68
N GLY A 203 1.14 30.68 -18.15
CA GLY A 203 0.83 32.10 -18.34
C GLY A 203 0.93 32.58 -19.79
N VAL A 204 0.64 33.87 -19.96
CA VAL A 204 0.66 34.58 -21.25
C VAL A 204 1.50 35.85 -21.09
N PRO A 205 2.77 35.87 -21.56
CA PRO A 205 3.51 34.73 -22.12
C PRO A 205 3.88 33.69 -21.05
N ALA A 206 4.14 32.46 -21.49
CA ALA A 206 4.47 31.35 -20.62
C ALA A 206 5.83 31.59 -19.92
N LYS A 207 5.85 31.43 -18.60
CA LYS A 207 7.06 31.49 -17.77
C LYS A 207 7.26 30.18 -17.04
N ILE A 208 8.53 29.78 -16.89
CA ILE A 208 8.90 28.61 -16.08
C ILE A 208 8.58 28.92 -14.61
N ILE A 209 7.71 28.11 -14.01
CA ILE A 209 7.28 28.26 -12.61
C ILE A 209 8.09 27.35 -11.69
N ARG A 210 8.38 26.11 -12.13
CA ARG A 210 9.15 25.14 -11.35
C ARG A 210 9.82 24.07 -12.21
N LYS A 211 10.72 23.33 -11.57
CA LYS A 211 11.21 22.03 -12.07
C LYS A 211 10.19 20.94 -11.77
N ARG A 212 10.20 19.87 -12.58
CA ARG A 212 9.39 18.67 -12.43
C ARG A 212 10.29 17.45 -12.33
N ASN A 213 9.88 16.43 -11.59
CA ASN A 213 10.56 15.15 -11.58
C ASN A 213 10.09 14.28 -12.75
N GLU A 214 10.94 13.35 -13.17
CA GLU A 214 10.57 12.30 -14.11
C GLU A 214 9.34 11.52 -13.61
N GLY A 215 8.38 11.28 -14.49
CA GLY A 215 7.15 10.53 -14.18
C GLY A 215 6.13 11.18 -13.24
N GLU A 216 6.37 12.40 -12.75
CA GLU A 216 5.45 13.13 -11.86
C GLU A 216 4.10 13.40 -12.56
N SER A 217 2.97 12.87 -12.09
CA SER A 217 1.70 13.02 -12.84
C SER A 217 1.27 14.49 -12.99
N TYR A 218 0.72 14.85 -14.16
CA TYR A 218 0.23 16.21 -14.45
C TYR A 218 -1.30 16.31 -14.58
N LEU A 219 -2.02 15.17 -14.60
CA LEU A 219 -3.49 15.14 -14.76
C LEU A 219 -4.24 15.08 -13.43
N ASN A 220 -3.59 14.66 -12.33
CA ASN A 220 -4.22 14.57 -11.02
C ASN A 220 -3.88 15.77 -10.14
N SER A 221 -4.75 16.80 -10.18
CA SER A 221 -4.55 18.02 -9.39
C SER A 221 -4.49 17.78 -7.88
N LYS A 222 -5.19 16.75 -7.38
CA LYS A 222 -5.16 16.34 -5.97
C LYS A 222 -3.81 15.76 -5.50
N LEU A 223 -2.94 15.38 -6.43
CA LEU A 223 -1.60 14.83 -6.18
C LEU A 223 -0.48 15.83 -6.46
N LEU A 224 -0.78 17.01 -7.01
CA LEU A 224 0.21 18.00 -7.47
C LEU A 224 1.12 18.54 -6.36
N ASP A 225 0.76 18.32 -5.09
CA ASP A 225 1.51 18.77 -3.91
C ASP A 225 2.00 17.62 -3.01
N THR A 226 1.96 16.38 -3.52
CA THR A 226 2.48 15.23 -2.78
C THR A 226 3.95 14.98 -3.06
N ASN A 227 4.71 14.57 -2.04
CA ASN A 227 6.13 14.28 -2.15
C ASN A 227 6.45 12.94 -1.47
N PHE A 228 6.96 11.99 -2.24
CA PHE A 228 7.35 10.68 -1.73
C PHE A 228 8.83 10.66 -1.36
N LYS A 229 9.12 10.25 -0.12
CA LYS A 229 10.47 10.19 0.42
C LYS A 229 10.72 8.84 1.07
N VAL A 230 11.98 8.44 1.06
CA VAL A 230 12.43 7.23 1.74
C VAL A 230 13.56 7.62 2.68
N TYR A 231 13.41 7.20 3.94
CA TYR A 231 14.36 7.50 4.99
C TYR A 231 14.88 6.21 5.62
N ARG A 232 16.03 6.32 6.27
CA ARG A 232 16.65 5.24 7.03
C ARG A 232 16.97 5.72 8.43
N ILE A 233 16.72 4.87 9.42
CA ILE A 233 17.18 5.08 10.80
C ILE A 233 18.55 4.41 10.92
N LYS A 234 19.62 5.23 10.88
CA LYS A 234 21.01 4.76 11.03
C LYS A 234 21.63 5.13 12.38
N ASP A 235 21.11 6.16 13.01
CA ASP A 235 21.65 6.80 14.19
C ASP A 235 20.52 7.47 14.99
N THR A 236 20.89 8.09 16.11
CA THR A 236 19.97 8.83 16.98
C THR A 236 19.26 9.97 16.25
N ASN A 237 19.90 10.61 15.27
CA ASN A 237 19.27 11.69 14.49
C ASN A 237 18.16 11.16 13.59
N GLY A 238 18.37 10.00 12.94
CA GLY A 238 17.35 9.29 12.18
C GLY A 238 16.17 8.88 13.05
N LEU A 239 16.42 8.46 14.29
CA LEU A 239 15.40 8.11 15.27
C LEU A 239 14.57 9.33 15.69
N VAL A 240 15.23 10.44 16.05
CA VAL A 240 14.57 11.71 16.39
C VAL A 240 13.70 12.19 15.24
N LYS A 241 14.19 12.08 14.00
CA LYS A 241 13.43 12.43 12.80
C LYS A 241 12.19 11.55 12.63
N TYR A 242 12.33 10.23 12.79
CA TYR A 242 11.20 9.30 12.70
C TYR A 242 10.13 9.64 13.74
N LYS A 243 10.52 9.83 15.01
CA LYS A 243 9.61 10.24 16.09
C LYS A 243 8.90 11.57 15.78
N LYS A 244 9.61 12.55 15.20
CA LYS A 244 9.02 13.83 14.78
C LYS A 244 7.98 13.66 13.67
N ILE A 245 8.25 12.81 12.68
CA ILE A 245 7.33 12.54 11.57
C ILE A 245 6.07 11.85 12.07
N LEU A 246 6.20 10.85 12.95
CA LEU A 246 5.04 10.19 13.57
C LEU A 246 4.19 11.16 14.38
N LYS A 247 4.81 12.06 15.17
CA LYS A 247 4.09 13.08 15.93
C LYS A 247 3.34 14.11 15.06
N ALA A 248 3.71 14.24 13.78
CA ALA A 248 3.08 15.16 12.86
C ALA A 248 1.87 14.54 12.13
N LEU A 249 1.66 13.22 12.22
CA LEU A 249 0.45 12.56 11.75
C LEU A 249 -0.66 12.75 12.79
N ASN A 250 -1.90 12.92 12.33
CA ASN A 250 -3.08 12.79 13.20
C ASN A 250 -3.42 11.31 13.48
N ASN A 251 -2.42 10.54 13.91
CA ASN A 251 -2.55 9.14 14.32
C ASN A 251 -1.39 8.77 15.27
N SER A 252 -1.71 8.22 16.43
CA SER A 252 -0.75 7.96 17.51
C SER A 252 -0.46 6.48 17.78
N SER A 253 -0.87 5.57 16.89
CA SER A 253 -0.83 4.12 17.11
C SER A 253 0.48 3.61 17.73
N PRO A 254 0.41 2.84 18.84
CA PRO A 254 1.59 2.37 19.56
C PRO A 254 2.44 1.40 18.74
N PHE A 255 1.84 0.70 17.76
CA PHE A 255 2.54 -0.30 16.94
C PHE A 255 3.60 0.29 16.00
N TYR A 256 3.60 1.61 15.79
CA TYR A 256 4.58 2.31 14.96
C TYR A 256 5.75 2.88 15.76
N LYS A 257 5.77 2.66 17.07
CA LYS A 257 6.81 3.16 17.96
C LYS A 257 8.03 2.26 17.86
N THR A 258 9.22 2.86 17.87
CA THR A 258 10.47 2.16 17.56
C THR A 258 10.76 0.96 18.44
N GLU A 259 10.28 0.99 19.68
CA GLU A 259 10.38 -0.07 20.68
C GLU A 259 9.57 -1.32 20.29
N LEU A 260 8.49 -1.19 19.50
CA LEU A 260 7.68 -2.30 18.97
C LEU A 260 8.07 -2.72 17.57
N LEU A 261 8.82 -1.89 16.83
CA LEU A 261 9.33 -2.26 15.50
C LEU A 261 10.52 -3.24 15.58
N ASP A 262 10.92 -3.63 16.78
CA ASP A 262 11.99 -4.57 17.06
C ASP A 262 13.33 -4.14 16.47
N THR A 263 13.75 -2.92 16.83
CA THR A 263 15.06 -2.38 16.44
C THR A 263 16.25 -3.12 17.08
N LEU A 264 16.00 -4.11 17.95
CA LEU A 264 17.01 -4.76 18.78
C LEU A 264 17.28 -6.23 18.38
N SER A 265 16.35 -6.93 17.72
CA SER A 265 16.57 -8.34 17.30
C SER A 265 17.28 -8.49 15.95
N MET A 266 17.44 -7.43 15.17
CA MET A 266 18.04 -7.52 13.84
C MET A 266 19.34 -6.74 13.73
N ASN A 267 20.39 -7.29 14.32
CA ASN A 267 21.77 -6.81 14.14
C ASN A 267 22.26 -6.83 12.66
N GLU A 268 21.43 -7.27 11.70
CA GLU A 268 21.78 -7.31 10.28
C GLU A 268 20.91 -6.43 9.37
N HIS A 269 19.76 -5.90 9.82
CA HIS A 269 18.81 -5.21 8.94
C HIS A 269 18.37 -3.85 9.50
N GLN A 270 18.82 -2.77 8.85
CA GLN A 270 18.50 -1.39 9.24
C GLN A 270 17.03 -1.05 8.90
N LEU A 271 16.31 -0.46 9.86
CA LEU A 271 14.93 0.02 9.66
C LEU A 271 14.90 1.21 8.69
N ASN A 272 14.04 1.11 7.67
CA ASN A 272 13.73 2.16 6.72
C ASN A 272 12.25 2.52 6.84
N TYR A 273 11.85 3.65 6.29
CA TYR A 273 10.45 4.01 6.22
C TYR A 273 10.16 4.89 5.01
N PHE A 274 9.01 4.62 4.39
CA PHE A 274 8.43 5.47 3.36
C PHE A 274 7.64 6.59 4.02
N VAL A 275 7.67 7.77 3.42
CA VAL A 275 6.85 8.91 3.80
C VAL A 275 6.23 9.50 2.55
N LEU A 276 4.91 9.59 2.52
CA LEU A 276 4.21 10.48 1.60
C LEU A 276 3.86 11.75 2.36
N GLU A 277 4.32 12.89 1.85
CA GLU A 277 3.95 14.20 2.36
C GLU A 277 2.95 14.87 1.43
N LYS A 278 2.09 15.74 1.96
CA LYS A 278 1.24 16.67 1.22
C LYS A 278 1.41 18.06 1.79
N ASN A 279 1.77 19.04 0.95
CA ASN A 279 2.12 20.40 1.40
C ASN A 279 3.22 20.42 2.48
N GLY A 280 4.15 19.47 2.43
CA GLY A 280 5.24 19.33 3.40
C GLY A 280 4.87 18.62 4.71
N ASN A 281 3.61 18.28 4.94
CA ASN A 281 3.17 17.52 6.11
C ASN A 281 3.08 16.03 5.77
N PRO A 282 3.60 15.12 6.63
CA PRO A 282 3.46 13.68 6.41
C PRO A 282 1.99 13.29 6.47
N ILE A 283 1.55 12.45 5.53
CA ILE A 283 0.19 11.90 5.47
C ILE A 283 0.17 10.37 5.43
N ILE A 284 1.28 9.74 5.06
CA ILE A 284 1.47 8.28 5.16
C ILE A 284 2.89 8.00 5.64
N VAL A 285 3.05 7.08 6.59
CA VAL A 285 4.34 6.57 7.04
C VAL A 285 4.31 5.05 7.05
N MET A 286 5.23 4.38 6.37
CA MET A 286 5.30 2.90 6.37
C MET A 286 6.71 2.42 6.71
N PRO A 287 6.93 1.83 7.90
CA PRO A 287 8.22 1.24 8.27
C PRO A 287 8.45 -0.10 7.57
N PHE A 288 9.70 -0.39 7.21
CA PHE A 288 10.10 -1.63 6.55
C PHE A 288 11.59 -1.94 6.71
N TYR A 289 11.93 -3.22 6.59
CA TYR A 289 13.29 -3.74 6.53
C TYR A 289 13.66 -4.10 5.10
N ILE A 290 14.93 -3.89 4.75
CA ILE A 290 15.51 -4.38 3.50
C ILE A 290 16.44 -5.52 3.86
N ARG A 291 16.19 -6.69 3.27
CA ARG A 291 17.02 -7.89 3.48
C ARG A 291 17.76 -8.21 2.20
N LYS A 292 19.05 -8.56 2.33
CA LYS A 292 19.81 -9.13 1.22
C LYS A 292 19.40 -10.58 1.01
N ILE A 293 19.42 -11.05 -0.23
CA ILE A 293 19.10 -12.43 -0.57
C ILE A 293 20.42 -13.18 -0.77
N TYR A 294 20.65 -14.21 0.04
CA TYR A 294 21.79 -15.11 -0.06
C TYR A 294 21.29 -16.49 -0.49
N LEU A 295 21.98 -17.15 -1.41
CA LEU A 295 21.72 -18.54 -1.80
C LEU A 295 23.02 -19.32 -1.66
N ASP A 296 22.99 -20.46 -0.94
CA ASP A 296 24.18 -21.26 -0.60
C ASP A 296 25.33 -20.45 0.02
N GLY A 297 24.99 -19.37 0.75
CA GLY A 297 25.96 -18.46 1.35
C GLY A 297 26.51 -17.36 0.42
N GLU A 298 26.12 -17.33 -0.85
CA GLU A 298 26.54 -16.29 -1.81
C GLU A 298 25.54 -15.13 -1.92
N ASP A 299 26.04 -13.89 -1.93
CA ASP A 299 25.21 -12.67 -2.10
C ASP A 299 24.73 -12.58 -3.56
N THR A 300 23.42 -12.71 -3.78
CA THR A 300 22.81 -12.64 -5.12
C THR A 300 22.78 -11.22 -5.69
N SER A 301 23.21 -10.21 -4.92
CA SER A 301 23.05 -8.76 -5.16
C SER A 301 21.60 -8.24 -5.12
N TYR A 302 20.62 -9.16 -5.08
CA TYR A 302 19.21 -8.86 -4.97
C TYR A 302 18.76 -8.70 -3.52
N LYS A 303 17.61 -8.05 -3.36
CA LYS A 303 17.05 -7.71 -2.06
C LYS A 303 15.56 -7.95 -2.05
N ASP A 304 15.02 -8.12 -0.86
CA ASP A 304 13.59 -8.05 -0.62
C ASP A 304 13.27 -7.12 0.54
N VAL A 305 11.98 -6.89 0.70
CA VAL A 305 11.43 -6.06 1.77
C VAL A 305 10.49 -6.88 2.63
N THR A 306 10.59 -6.69 3.95
CA THR A 306 9.58 -7.14 4.90
C THR A 306 9.14 -5.99 5.80
N SER A 307 7.86 -5.93 6.17
CA SER A 307 7.45 -5.08 7.28
C SER A 307 8.04 -5.60 8.61
N PRO A 308 8.11 -4.74 9.65
CA PRO A 308 8.25 -5.16 11.03
C PRO A 308 7.23 -6.24 11.44
N TYR A 309 7.56 -6.99 12.48
CA TYR A 309 6.67 -8.00 13.05
C TYR A 309 5.50 -7.34 13.79
N GLY A 310 4.36 -8.03 13.91
CA GLY A 310 3.14 -7.50 14.52
C GLY A 310 2.27 -6.68 13.57
N TYR A 311 1.43 -5.80 14.13
CA TYR A 311 0.53 -4.94 13.35
C TYR A 311 1.31 -3.78 12.72
N SER A 312 1.56 -3.85 11.42
CA SER A 312 2.37 -2.88 10.69
C SER A 312 1.66 -2.40 9.41
N GLY A 313 2.38 -2.20 8.30
CA GLY A 313 1.86 -1.62 7.06
C GLY A 313 1.85 -0.09 7.11
N PRO A 314 1.17 0.60 6.20
CA PRO A 314 1.16 2.06 6.21
C PRO A 314 0.31 2.63 7.36
N LEU A 315 0.87 3.57 8.11
CA LEU A 315 0.14 4.44 9.04
C LEU A 315 -0.38 5.63 8.26
N PHE A 316 -1.70 5.83 8.28
CA PHE A 316 -2.36 6.92 7.59
C PHE A 316 -2.66 8.07 8.54
N ASP A 317 -2.52 9.29 8.04
CA ASP A 317 -3.20 10.43 8.62
C ASP A 317 -4.72 10.26 8.44
N THR A 318 -5.46 10.40 9.54
CA THR A 318 -6.90 10.09 9.59
C THR A 318 -7.77 11.09 8.85
N ASP A 319 -7.30 12.34 8.66
CA ASP A 319 -8.09 13.41 8.06
C ASP A 319 -7.77 13.66 6.58
N LEU A 320 -6.55 13.32 6.15
CA LEU A 320 -6.02 13.74 4.84
C LEU A 320 -5.97 12.62 3.80
N ILE A 321 -6.37 11.40 4.15
CA ILE A 321 -6.27 10.22 3.28
C ILE A 321 -7.54 9.98 2.45
N ASN A 322 -7.37 9.48 1.22
CA ASN A 322 -8.44 8.92 0.39
C ASN A 322 -7.85 7.85 -0.54
N GLU A 323 -8.71 7.10 -1.24
CA GLU A 323 -8.31 6.02 -2.13
C GLU A 323 -7.29 6.43 -3.20
N ASP A 324 -7.44 7.61 -3.82
CA ASP A 324 -6.51 8.10 -4.85
C ASP A 324 -5.10 8.31 -4.28
N ILE A 325 -5.01 8.84 -3.06
CA ILE A 325 -3.74 9.07 -2.36
C ILE A 325 -3.09 7.74 -1.97
N ILE A 326 -3.86 6.76 -1.51
CA ILE A 326 -3.33 5.44 -1.13
C ILE A 326 -2.83 4.70 -2.38
N LYS A 327 -3.60 4.71 -3.48
CA LYS A 327 -3.16 4.18 -4.79
C LYS A 327 -1.88 4.87 -5.27
N HIS A 328 -1.80 6.19 -5.11
CA HIS A 328 -0.60 6.95 -5.46
C HIS A 328 0.61 6.52 -4.62
N PHE A 329 0.44 6.39 -3.30
CA PHE A 329 1.49 5.92 -2.41
C PHE A 329 2.05 4.56 -2.83
N TRP A 330 1.18 3.58 -3.04
CA TRP A 330 1.61 2.24 -3.46
C TRP A 330 2.34 2.28 -4.81
N ARG A 331 1.85 3.08 -5.77
CA ARG A 331 2.56 3.29 -7.04
C ARG A 331 3.98 3.87 -6.83
N GLN A 332 4.15 4.82 -5.91
CA GLN A 332 5.49 5.35 -5.60
C GLN A 332 6.40 4.32 -4.93
N VAL A 333 5.84 3.48 -4.06
CA VAL A 333 6.55 2.34 -3.45
C VAL A 333 7.03 1.36 -4.52
N ASP A 334 6.15 0.97 -5.44
CA ASP A 334 6.47 0.00 -6.50
C ASP A 334 7.56 0.53 -7.45
N LEU A 335 7.46 1.79 -7.88
CA LEU A 335 8.51 2.45 -8.68
C LEU A 335 9.86 2.51 -7.94
N TRP A 336 9.82 2.71 -6.61
CA TRP A 336 11.04 2.70 -5.81
C TRP A 336 11.65 1.29 -5.73
N TYR A 337 10.83 0.25 -5.63
CA TYR A 337 11.28 -1.15 -5.63
C TYR A 337 11.99 -1.54 -6.92
N GLU A 338 11.40 -1.21 -8.08
CA GLU A 338 12.02 -1.44 -9.39
C GLU A 338 13.40 -0.79 -9.47
N LYS A 339 13.50 0.50 -9.10
CA LYS A 339 14.77 1.25 -9.11
C LYS A 339 15.83 0.68 -8.15
N LYS A 340 15.41 0.00 -7.09
CA LYS A 340 16.30 -0.53 -6.04
C LYS A 340 16.61 -2.02 -6.17
N LYS A 341 16.18 -2.67 -7.26
CA LYS A 341 16.33 -4.11 -7.48
C LYS A 341 15.75 -4.94 -6.32
N ILE A 342 14.60 -4.49 -5.79
CA ILE A 342 13.83 -5.27 -4.82
C ILE A 342 13.01 -6.29 -5.60
N ILE A 343 13.08 -7.56 -5.21
CA ILE A 343 12.48 -8.67 -5.96
C ILE A 343 11.11 -9.05 -5.42
N SER A 344 10.90 -8.93 -4.11
CA SER A 344 9.59 -9.14 -3.49
C SER A 344 9.41 -8.32 -2.21
N GLU A 345 8.16 -8.24 -1.78
CA GLU A 345 7.73 -7.57 -0.55
C GLU A 345 6.78 -8.49 0.23
N PHE A 346 7.04 -8.65 1.53
CA PHE A 346 6.14 -9.28 2.49
C PHE A 346 5.69 -8.25 3.54
N ILE A 347 4.39 -7.99 3.64
CA ILE A 347 3.85 -7.03 4.61
C ILE A 347 2.90 -7.71 5.59
N ARG A 348 3.00 -7.29 6.85
CA ARG A 348 2.04 -7.54 7.91
C ARG A 348 1.20 -6.29 8.11
N PHE A 349 -0.11 -6.36 7.88
CA PHE A 349 -0.99 -5.21 8.03
C PHE A 349 -1.51 -5.06 9.45
N SER A 350 -2.06 -3.89 9.76
CA SER A 350 -2.74 -3.66 11.02
C SER A 350 -4.18 -4.17 10.96
N LEU A 351 -4.85 -4.19 12.11
CA LEU A 351 -6.28 -4.48 12.20
C LEU A 351 -7.17 -3.25 11.94
N THR A 352 -6.61 -2.15 11.44
CA THR A 352 -7.35 -0.90 11.18
C THR A 352 -7.83 -0.78 9.73
N GLY A 353 -7.59 -1.78 8.89
CA GLY A 353 -7.97 -1.74 7.47
C GLY A 353 -6.93 -1.06 6.58
N ASN A 354 -5.69 -0.91 7.04
CA ASN A 354 -4.63 -0.23 6.29
C ASN A 354 -4.07 -1.02 5.09
N GLN A 355 -4.63 -2.21 4.82
CA GLN A 355 -4.38 -3.01 3.63
C GLN A 355 -5.17 -2.56 2.39
N LYS A 356 -6.11 -1.61 2.53
CA LYS A 356 -6.89 -1.10 1.39
C LYS A 356 -5.98 -0.55 0.28
N GLU A 357 -6.38 -0.78 -0.97
CA GLU A 357 -5.64 -0.38 -2.17
C GLU A 357 -4.21 -0.92 -2.27
N TYR A 358 -3.86 -1.95 -1.50
CA TYR A 358 -2.56 -2.61 -1.62
C TYR A 358 -2.33 -3.09 -3.05
N SER A 359 -1.16 -2.76 -3.60
CA SER A 359 -0.82 -3.09 -4.99
C SER A 359 -0.35 -4.54 -5.20
N GLY A 360 -0.15 -5.30 -4.12
CA GLY A 360 0.17 -6.74 -4.18
C GLY A 360 -1.04 -7.64 -3.93
N GLU A 361 -0.76 -8.90 -3.62
CA GLU A 361 -1.76 -9.90 -3.24
C GLU A 361 -2.03 -9.85 -1.73
N LEU A 362 -3.31 -9.75 -1.34
CA LEU A 362 -3.73 -9.80 0.05
C LEU A 362 -4.12 -11.21 0.45
N ILE A 363 -3.46 -11.72 1.48
CA ILE A 363 -3.70 -13.05 2.02
C ILE A 363 -4.32 -12.93 3.42
N PRO A 364 -5.56 -13.42 3.62
CA PRO A 364 -6.13 -13.54 4.96
C PRO A 364 -5.34 -14.62 5.72
N SER A 365 -4.89 -14.30 6.95
CA SER A 365 -3.99 -15.17 7.71
C SER A 365 -4.64 -15.73 8.98
N LEU A 366 -4.97 -14.88 9.96
CA LEU A 366 -5.50 -15.34 11.25
C LEU A 366 -6.73 -14.53 11.69
N LYS A 367 -7.73 -15.22 12.23
CA LYS A 367 -8.85 -14.56 12.91
C LYS A 367 -8.43 -14.06 14.28
N ASN A 368 -8.71 -12.79 14.55
CA ASN A 368 -8.46 -12.14 15.83
C ASN A 368 -9.79 -11.79 16.48
N VAL A 369 -9.93 -12.12 17.78
CA VAL A 369 -11.13 -11.78 18.53
C VAL A 369 -11.13 -10.29 18.81
N LYS A 370 -12.05 -9.54 18.18
CA LYS A 370 -12.32 -8.12 18.42
C LYS A 370 -13.68 -8.00 19.07
N GLY A 371 -13.69 -7.81 20.38
CA GLY A 371 -14.92 -7.65 21.14
C GLY A 371 -15.47 -6.23 21.06
N VAL A 372 -16.79 -6.10 20.93
CA VAL A 372 -17.48 -4.82 21.10
C VAL A 372 -17.83 -4.65 22.58
N ILE A 373 -17.41 -3.53 23.15
CA ILE A 373 -17.73 -3.18 24.54
C ILE A 373 -19.09 -2.50 24.55
N ILE A 374 -20.07 -3.20 25.11
CA ILE A 374 -21.47 -2.75 25.22
C ILE A 374 -21.87 -2.55 26.68
N ASP A 375 -23.14 -2.22 26.92
CA ASP A 375 -23.71 -2.09 28.26
C ASP A 375 -23.37 -3.29 29.16
N LYS A 376 -23.20 -3.03 30.46
CA LYS A 376 -22.74 -4.03 31.42
C LYS A 376 -23.67 -5.24 31.52
N GLU A 377 -24.98 -5.03 31.63
CA GLU A 377 -25.94 -6.11 31.79
C GLU A 377 -26.09 -6.90 30.49
N GLU A 378 -26.10 -6.19 29.35
CA GLU A 378 -26.12 -6.82 28.04
C GLU A 378 -24.86 -7.66 27.79
N GLN A 379 -23.67 -7.12 28.06
CA GLN A 379 -22.39 -7.84 27.97
C GLN A 379 -22.41 -9.09 28.84
N TRP A 380 -22.85 -8.94 30.09
CA TRP A 380 -22.91 -10.04 31.05
C TRP A 380 -23.81 -11.18 30.57
N SER A 381 -24.96 -10.86 29.96
CA SER A 381 -25.87 -11.85 29.38
C SER A 381 -25.24 -12.63 28.22
N LYS A 382 -24.44 -11.96 27.38
CA LYS A 382 -23.77 -12.53 26.20
C LYS A 382 -22.54 -13.38 26.54
N LEU A 383 -21.91 -13.21 27.70
CA LEU A 383 -20.79 -14.06 28.13
C LEU A 383 -21.14 -15.55 28.15
N LYS A 384 -20.17 -16.43 27.91
CA LYS A 384 -20.38 -17.88 28.13
C LYS A 384 -20.63 -18.16 29.62
N SER A 385 -21.50 -19.12 29.92
CA SER A 385 -21.86 -19.53 31.29
C SER A 385 -20.63 -19.88 32.13
N LYS A 386 -19.64 -20.54 31.52
CA LYS A 386 -18.36 -20.88 32.15
C LYS A 386 -17.60 -19.64 32.64
N VAL A 387 -17.55 -18.58 31.82
CA VAL A 387 -16.86 -17.32 32.14
C VAL A 387 -17.55 -16.62 33.32
N ARG A 388 -18.89 -16.54 33.31
CA ARG A 388 -19.65 -15.98 34.45
C ARG A 388 -19.42 -16.77 35.75
N ASN A 389 -19.37 -18.09 35.67
CA ASN A 389 -19.14 -18.93 36.85
C ASN A 389 -17.72 -18.76 37.38
N ASN A 390 -16.72 -18.68 36.50
CA ASN A 390 -15.33 -18.39 36.87
C ASN A 390 -15.21 -17.04 37.56
N TYR A 391 -15.84 -15.99 37.02
CA TYR A 391 -15.83 -14.66 37.61
C TYR A 391 -16.46 -14.63 39.01
N ARG A 392 -17.61 -15.28 39.20
CA ARG A 392 -18.22 -15.41 40.55
C ARG A 392 -17.33 -16.14 41.53
N LYS A 393 -16.61 -17.17 41.07
CA LYS A 393 -15.62 -17.86 41.89
C LYS A 393 -14.49 -16.89 42.30
N SER A 394 -13.96 -16.11 41.37
CA SER A 394 -12.93 -15.10 41.67
C SER A 394 -13.37 -14.09 42.73
N LEU A 395 -14.64 -13.65 42.70
CA LEU A 395 -15.20 -12.80 43.74
C LEU A 395 -15.26 -13.50 45.11
N GLN A 396 -15.68 -14.77 45.16
CA GLN A 396 -15.70 -15.56 46.40
C GLN A 396 -14.30 -15.77 46.98
N GLU A 397 -13.30 -15.92 46.11
CA GLU A 397 -11.88 -16.03 46.48
C GLU A 397 -11.29 -14.66 46.88
N GLY A 398 -12.05 -13.57 46.83
CA GLY A 398 -11.60 -12.25 47.26
C GLY A 398 -10.54 -11.62 46.35
N LEU A 399 -10.60 -11.88 45.03
CA LEU A 399 -9.72 -11.22 44.07
C LEU A 399 -10.04 -9.72 43.95
N ASN A 400 -8.99 -8.90 43.84
CA ASN A 400 -9.09 -7.46 43.63
C ASN A 400 -8.42 -7.07 42.32
N PHE A 401 -8.85 -5.97 41.70
CA PHE A 401 -8.34 -5.51 40.41
C PHE A 401 -7.92 -4.04 40.47
N LYS A 402 -6.84 -3.70 39.74
CA LYS A 402 -6.39 -2.32 39.56
C LYS A 402 -5.75 -2.11 38.19
N VAL A 403 -6.03 -0.95 37.58
CA VAL A 403 -5.32 -0.47 36.38
C VAL A 403 -4.33 0.61 36.80
N PHE A 404 -3.15 0.56 36.21
CA PHE A 404 -2.10 1.55 36.34
C PHE A 404 -1.82 2.17 34.97
N SER A 405 -1.87 3.49 34.91
CA SER A 405 -1.60 4.33 33.74
C SER A 405 -0.72 5.50 34.17
N ASP A 406 -0.14 6.21 33.20
CA ASP A 406 0.85 7.28 33.37
C ASP A 406 0.74 8.13 34.67
N PRO A 407 1.82 8.22 35.49
CA PRO A 407 3.03 7.39 35.45
C PRO A 407 2.80 6.01 36.07
N ILE A 408 3.31 4.96 35.42
CA ILE A 408 3.27 3.60 36.00
C ILE A 408 4.46 3.42 36.96
N PRO A 409 4.21 3.12 38.26
CA PRO A 409 5.28 2.94 39.24
C PRO A 409 6.24 1.76 38.94
N MET A 410 7.51 1.89 39.33
CA MET A 410 8.54 0.89 39.00
C MET A 410 8.31 -0.47 39.67
N ASP A 411 7.77 -0.49 40.88
CA ASP A 411 7.34 -1.71 41.57
C ASP A 411 6.26 -2.44 40.78
N ILE A 412 5.31 -1.72 40.18
CA ILE A 412 4.27 -2.30 39.32
C ILE A 412 4.85 -2.86 38.02
N ILE A 413 5.80 -2.15 37.39
CA ILE A 413 6.50 -2.66 36.19
C ILE A 413 7.26 -3.95 36.53
N LYS A 414 7.88 -4.01 37.72
CA LYS A 414 8.59 -5.19 38.20
C LYS A 414 7.63 -6.36 38.47
N ASP A 415 6.51 -6.11 39.14
CA ASP A 415 5.48 -7.13 39.38
C ASP A 415 4.94 -7.72 38.08
N PHE A 416 4.66 -6.86 37.09
CA PHE A 416 4.29 -7.30 35.75
C PHE A 416 5.37 -8.19 35.13
N TYR A 417 6.62 -7.71 35.14
CA TYR A 417 7.77 -8.40 34.56
C TYR A 417 7.98 -9.78 35.18
N ASP A 418 7.97 -9.88 36.51
CA ASP A 418 8.20 -11.13 37.24
C ASP A 418 7.11 -12.17 36.90
N ILE A 419 5.84 -11.76 36.85
CA ILE A 419 4.72 -12.64 36.48
C ILE A 419 4.80 -13.05 34.99
N TYR A 420 5.15 -12.12 34.11
CA TYR A 420 5.29 -12.37 32.67
C TYR A 420 6.41 -13.39 32.39
N ILE A 421 7.61 -13.17 32.94
CA ILE A 421 8.77 -14.06 32.74
C ILE A 421 8.49 -15.46 33.29
N GLN A 422 7.90 -15.58 34.48
CA GLN A 422 7.48 -16.88 35.01
C GLN A 422 6.47 -17.59 34.09
N THR A 423 5.56 -16.84 33.48
CA THR A 423 4.60 -17.38 32.51
C THR A 423 5.28 -17.86 31.24
N MET A 424 6.28 -17.11 30.73
CA MET A 424 7.05 -17.51 29.55
C MET A 424 7.86 -18.78 29.79
N HIS A 425 8.53 -18.90 30.95
CA HIS A 425 9.22 -20.13 31.34
C HIS A 425 8.28 -21.32 31.41
N ARG A 426 7.12 -21.18 32.07
CA ARG A 426 6.12 -22.27 32.17
C ARG A 426 5.60 -22.72 30.80
N ASN A 427 5.46 -21.79 29.87
CA ASN A 427 4.94 -22.08 28.52
C ASN A 427 6.02 -22.59 27.55
N ASN A 428 7.28 -22.74 27.99
CA ASN A 428 8.43 -23.02 27.11
C ASN A 428 8.47 -22.08 25.90
N ALA A 429 8.31 -20.78 26.14
CA ALA A 429 8.27 -19.78 25.08
C ALA A 429 9.62 -19.68 24.34
N HIS A 430 9.58 -19.26 23.07
CA HIS A 430 10.79 -18.99 22.30
C HIS A 430 11.61 -17.84 22.93
N SER A 431 12.93 -17.85 22.76
CA SER A 431 13.85 -16.87 23.36
C SER A 431 13.48 -15.41 23.06
N GLN A 432 12.90 -15.15 21.88
CA GLN A 432 12.42 -13.82 21.47
C GLN A 432 11.37 -13.19 22.41
N TYR A 433 10.65 -13.99 23.21
CA TYR A 433 9.66 -13.49 24.17
C TYR A 433 10.27 -13.08 25.51
N PHE A 434 11.56 -13.34 25.73
CA PHE A 434 12.28 -12.98 26.95
C PHE A 434 12.95 -11.61 26.79
N HIS A 435 12.18 -10.55 26.98
CA HIS A 435 12.71 -9.18 27.04
C HIS A 435 13.27 -8.88 28.43
N TYR A 436 14.32 -8.05 28.52
CA TYR A 436 14.81 -7.54 29.80
C TYR A 436 13.87 -6.50 30.39
N ILE A 437 13.90 -6.28 31.71
CA ILE A 437 13.04 -5.29 32.37
C ILE A 437 13.20 -3.87 31.81
N ASP A 438 14.41 -3.49 31.36
CA ASP A 438 14.67 -2.16 30.80
C ASP A 438 13.95 -1.93 29.46
N TYR A 439 13.64 -3.00 28.71
CA TYR A 439 12.78 -2.90 27.53
C TYR A 439 11.39 -2.36 27.92
N PHE A 440 10.77 -2.95 28.95
CA PHE A 440 9.44 -2.54 29.40
C PHE A 440 9.44 -1.14 30.01
N LYS A 441 10.47 -0.79 30.79
CA LYS A 441 10.63 0.56 31.34
C LYS A 441 10.67 1.61 30.22
N ASN A 442 11.53 1.41 29.24
CA ASN A 442 11.70 2.34 28.13
C ASN A 442 10.43 2.40 27.27
N PHE A 443 9.81 1.24 27.00
CA PHE A 443 8.58 1.16 26.23
C PHE A 443 7.43 1.94 26.88
N ILE A 444 7.22 1.77 28.19
CA ILE A 444 6.18 2.48 28.95
C ILE A 444 6.49 3.98 29.00
N ALA A 445 7.73 4.37 29.30
CA ALA A 445 8.12 5.77 29.42
C ALA A 445 7.98 6.56 28.11
N GLU A 446 8.19 5.91 26.97
CA GLU A 446 8.04 6.53 25.65
C GLU A 446 6.58 6.54 25.15
N ASN A 447 5.67 5.81 25.81
CA ASN A 447 4.27 5.65 25.40
C ASN A 447 3.27 5.83 26.56
N PRO A 448 3.36 6.93 27.35
CA PRO A 448 2.58 7.10 28.56
C PRO A 448 1.05 7.08 28.34
N GLU A 449 0.60 7.64 27.22
CA GLU A 449 -0.84 7.72 26.90
C GLU A 449 -1.39 6.47 26.20
N SER A 450 -0.51 5.57 25.74
CA SER A 450 -0.87 4.43 24.90
C SER A 450 -0.67 3.08 25.59
N VAL A 451 -0.33 3.07 26.88
CA VAL A 451 0.01 1.85 27.63
C VAL A 451 -0.58 1.89 29.03
N ILE A 452 -1.19 0.77 29.44
CA ILE A 452 -1.61 0.52 30.82
C ILE A 452 -1.16 -0.86 31.29
N ILE A 453 -1.01 -1.02 32.60
CA ILE A 453 -0.86 -2.33 33.24
C ILE A 453 -2.11 -2.62 34.07
N ALA A 454 -2.82 -3.68 33.73
CA ALA A 454 -3.92 -4.23 34.49
C ALA A 454 -3.42 -5.34 35.40
N MET A 455 -3.82 -5.34 36.67
CA MET A 455 -3.30 -6.24 37.70
C MET A 455 -4.42 -6.81 38.56
N VAL A 456 -4.35 -8.12 38.84
CA VAL A 456 -5.21 -8.82 39.80
C VAL A 456 -4.41 -9.22 41.02
N TYR A 457 -4.99 -8.97 42.19
CA TYR A 457 -4.40 -9.26 43.49
C TYR A 457 -5.20 -10.29 44.27
N LYS A 458 -4.51 -11.13 45.04
CA LYS A 458 -5.06 -11.98 46.11
C LYS A 458 -4.33 -11.65 47.39
N ASP A 459 -5.05 -11.16 48.40
CA ASP A 459 -4.52 -10.80 49.72
C ASP A 459 -3.22 -9.96 49.63
N PHE A 460 -3.24 -8.91 48.78
CA PHE A 460 -2.15 -7.98 48.45
C PHE A 460 -1.04 -8.48 47.51
N LYS A 461 -0.99 -9.77 47.16
CA LYS A 461 -0.02 -10.28 46.19
C LYS A 461 -0.55 -10.15 44.75
N PRO A 462 0.22 -9.59 43.79
CA PRO A 462 -0.13 -9.61 42.39
C PRO A 462 -0.02 -11.05 41.85
N ILE A 463 -1.07 -11.55 41.19
CA ILE A 463 -1.17 -12.95 40.76
C ILE A 463 -1.46 -13.12 39.27
N SER A 464 -2.01 -12.10 38.61
CA SER A 464 -2.30 -12.08 37.17
C SER A 464 -2.19 -10.65 36.66
N THR A 465 -1.66 -10.49 35.46
CA THR A 465 -1.33 -9.18 34.90
C THR A 465 -1.46 -9.15 33.39
N GLU A 466 -1.70 -7.97 32.86
CA GLU A 466 -1.70 -7.69 31.43
C GLU A 466 -1.22 -6.28 31.14
N LEU A 467 -0.24 -6.18 30.25
CA LEU A 467 0.16 -4.97 29.55
C LEU A 467 -0.77 -4.79 28.35
N VAL A 468 -1.55 -3.73 28.37
CA VAL A 468 -2.55 -3.42 27.35
C VAL A 468 -2.09 -2.19 26.57
N LEU A 469 -2.19 -2.26 25.24
CA LEU A 469 -1.94 -1.11 24.37
C LEU A 469 -3.26 -0.42 24.04
N LEU A 470 -3.24 0.91 24.02
CA LEU A 470 -4.38 1.74 23.70
C LEU A 470 -4.14 2.40 22.34
N ASP A 471 -5.10 2.25 21.42
CA ASP A 471 -5.07 2.87 20.10
C ASP A 471 -6.47 3.39 19.77
N GLU A 472 -6.62 4.72 19.73
CA GLU A 472 -7.90 5.41 19.58
C GLU A 472 -8.99 4.88 20.55
N ASP A 473 -10.03 4.22 20.04
CA ASP A 473 -11.14 3.65 20.82
C ASP A 473 -10.99 2.14 21.08
N THR A 474 -9.79 1.58 20.86
CA THR A 474 -9.51 0.14 20.93
C THR A 474 -8.40 -0.20 21.92
N LEU A 475 -8.65 -1.21 22.76
CA LEU A 475 -7.66 -1.86 23.62
C LEU A 475 -7.08 -3.08 22.89
N TYR A 476 -5.79 -3.33 23.07
CA TYR A 476 -5.11 -4.54 22.59
C TYR A 476 -4.47 -5.29 23.74
N SER A 477 -4.89 -6.55 23.92
CA SER A 477 -4.25 -7.51 24.83
C SER A 477 -2.86 -7.86 24.28
N TYR A 478 -1.83 -7.17 24.76
CA TYR A 478 -0.48 -7.30 24.20
C TYR A 478 0.34 -8.39 24.88
N LEU A 479 0.70 -8.21 26.15
CA LEU A 479 1.49 -9.19 26.92
C LEU A 479 0.86 -9.40 28.28
N GLY A 480 0.96 -10.61 28.83
CA GLY A 480 0.37 -10.90 30.13
C GLY A 480 0.84 -12.21 30.71
N GLY A 481 0.50 -12.42 31.97
CA GLY A 481 0.94 -13.58 32.72
C GLY A 481 0.08 -13.87 33.92
N THR A 482 0.23 -15.06 34.49
CA THR A 482 -0.48 -15.47 35.70
C THR A 482 0.31 -16.53 36.44
N LEU A 483 0.40 -16.39 37.76
CA LEU A 483 1.04 -17.36 38.64
C LEU A 483 0.22 -18.65 38.72
N SER A 484 0.86 -19.80 38.47
CA SER A 484 0.18 -21.12 38.39
C SER A 484 -0.51 -21.51 39.69
N ASP A 485 0.10 -21.15 40.82
CA ASP A 485 -0.39 -21.51 42.15
C ASP A 485 -1.77 -20.93 42.43
N TYR A 486 -2.18 -19.89 41.69
CA TYR A 486 -3.46 -19.20 41.87
C TYR A 486 -4.49 -19.54 40.78
N PHE A 487 -4.21 -20.49 39.88
CA PHE A 487 -5.16 -20.88 38.83
C PHE A 487 -6.52 -21.34 39.36
N TYR A 488 -6.56 -21.89 40.57
CA TYR A 488 -7.80 -22.30 41.23
C TYR A 488 -8.75 -21.12 41.47
N THR A 489 -8.23 -19.90 41.63
CA THR A 489 -9.01 -18.66 41.85
C THR A 489 -9.58 -18.05 40.57
N ARG A 490 -9.26 -18.61 39.39
CA ARG A 490 -9.68 -18.13 38.06
C ARG A 490 -9.30 -16.67 37.75
N PRO A 491 -8.07 -16.22 38.02
CA PRO A 491 -7.71 -14.80 37.95
C PRO A 491 -7.71 -14.24 36.51
N ASN A 492 -7.51 -15.07 35.49
CA ASN A 492 -7.51 -14.64 34.08
C ASN A 492 -8.90 -14.25 33.58
N ASP A 493 -9.94 -15.04 33.87
CA ASP A 493 -11.32 -14.69 33.52
C ASP A 493 -11.73 -13.38 34.23
N PHE A 494 -11.33 -13.24 35.51
CA PHE A 494 -11.54 -12.03 36.30
C PHE A 494 -10.85 -10.81 35.69
N LEU A 495 -9.55 -10.92 35.39
CA LEU A 495 -8.75 -9.86 34.76
C LEU A 495 -9.41 -9.34 33.47
N LYS A 496 -9.80 -10.23 32.56
CA LYS A 496 -10.42 -9.84 31.28
C LYS A 496 -11.74 -9.11 31.45
N ILE A 497 -12.61 -9.57 32.36
CA ILE A 497 -13.90 -8.91 32.62
C ILE A 497 -13.68 -7.55 33.27
N GLU A 498 -12.73 -7.42 34.20
CA GLU A 498 -12.42 -6.14 34.83
C GLU A 498 -11.79 -5.14 33.85
N ILE A 499 -10.96 -5.60 32.91
CA ILE A 499 -10.49 -4.75 31.79
C ILE A 499 -11.66 -4.27 30.94
N ILE A 500 -12.63 -5.13 30.61
CA ILE A 500 -13.85 -4.72 29.87
C ILE A 500 -14.66 -3.69 30.67
N ASN A 501 -14.78 -3.86 31.99
CA ASN A 501 -15.48 -2.90 32.85
C ASN A 501 -14.77 -1.55 32.91
N TRP A 502 -13.45 -1.56 33.09
CA TRP A 502 -12.63 -0.37 33.03
C TRP A 502 -12.75 0.32 31.68
N ALA A 503 -12.60 -0.42 30.58
CA ALA A 503 -12.68 0.11 29.23
C ALA A 503 -14.02 0.83 28.95
N ARG A 504 -15.13 0.25 29.44
CA ARG A 504 -16.46 0.88 29.37
C ARG A 504 -16.52 2.21 30.12
N GLN A 505 -15.96 2.29 31.32
CA GLN A 505 -15.94 3.51 32.12
C GLN A 505 -15.19 4.66 31.41
N TYR A 506 -14.18 4.32 30.61
CA TYR A 506 -13.35 5.27 29.86
C TYR A 506 -13.78 5.40 28.38
N ASN A 507 -14.98 4.94 28.01
CA ASN A 507 -15.57 5.06 26.67
C ASN A 507 -14.80 4.41 25.52
N TYR A 508 -13.99 3.39 25.80
CA TYR A 508 -13.44 2.55 24.74
C TYR A 508 -14.52 1.66 24.14
N LYS A 509 -14.45 1.44 22.83
CA LYS A 509 -15.46 0.69 22.07
C LYS A 509 -15.07 -0.74 21.81
N TYR A 510 -13.77 -1.03 21.70
CA TYR A 510 -13.31 -2.35 21.30
C TYR A 510 -12.22 -2.89 22.22
N TYR A 511 -12.19 -4.23 22.35
CA TYR A 511 -11.09 -4.94 22.99
C TYR A 511 -10.63 -6.11 22.11
N VAL A 512 -9.44 -5.97 21.54
CA VAL A 512 -8.79 -6.98 20.71
C VAL A 512 -8.00 -7.92 21.61
N LEU A 513 -8.46 -9.16 21.71
CA LEU A 513 -7.78 -10.23 22.45
C LEU A 513 -6.72 -10.95 21.58
N GLY A 514 -6.65 -10.63 20.29
CA GLY A 514 -5.78 -11.27 19.32
C GLY A 514 -6.27 -12.65 18.86
N GLY A 515 -5.44 -13.34 18.08
CA GLY A 515 -5.74 -14.67 17.53
C GLY A 515 -5.20 -15.85 18.33
N GLY A 516 -5.33 -17.05 17.75
CA GLY A 516 -4.64 -18.27 18.18
C GLY A 516 -3.22 -18.37 17.59
N ARG A 517 -2.51 -19.46 17.87
CA ARG A 517 -1.25 -19.83 17.17
C ARG A 517 -1.51 -20.29 15.74
N VAL A 518 -2.64 -20.98 15.56
CA VAL A 518 -3.24 -21.36 14.28
C VAL A 518 -4.73 -21.08 14.36
N ASP A 519 -5.39 -21.00 13.21
CA ASP A 519 -6.83 -20.74 13.16
C ASP A 519 -7.63 -21.77 13.98
N ASN A 520 -8.56 -21.26 14.78
CA ASN A 520 -9.47 -22.05 15.63
C ASN A 520 -8.82 -22.92 16.71
N ASP A 521 -7.59 -22.63 17.14
CA ASP A 521 -6.95 -23.35 18.24
C ASP A 521 -7.62 -23.10 19.62
N ASN A 522 -7.12 -23.78 20.66
CA ASN A 522 -7.66 -23.66 22.02
C ASN A 522 -7.46 -22.25 22.61
N LEU A 523 -6.42 -21.52 22.19
CA LEU A 523 -6.14 -20.16 22.65
C LEU A 523 -7.17 -19.18 22.07
N TYR A 524 -7.45 -19.29 20.77
CA TYR A 524 -8.52 -18.56 20.10
C TYR A 524 -9.88 -18.88 20.73
N LYS A 525 -10.21 -20.17 20.92
CA LYS A 525 -11.48 -20.60 21.52
C LYS A 525 -11.68 -20.03 22.92
N TYR A 526 -10.62 -19.98 23.73
CA TYR A 526 -10.63 -19.34 25.05
C TYR A 526 -10.95 -17.85 24.95
N LYS A 527 -10.23 -17.10 24.11
CA LYS A 527 -10.47 -15.66 23.89
C LYS A 527 -11.89 -15.39 23.40
N LYS A 528 -12.41 -16.25 22.51
CA LYS A 528 -13.76 -16.13 21.98
C LYS A 528 -14.84 -16.30 23.05
N THR A 529 -14.54 -16.89 24.20
CA THR A 529 -15.54 -17.03 25.27
C THR A 529 -15.97 -15.72 25.92
N PHE A 530 -15.16 -14.66 25.80
CA PHE A 530 -15.48 -13.32 26.28
C PHE A 530 -16.37 -12.53 25.30
N PHE A 531 -16.30 -12.85 24.00
CA PHE A 531 -17.06 -12.21 22.93
C PHE A 531 -17.61 -13.25 21.95
N PRO A 532 -18.51 -14.15 22.40
CA PRO A 532 -18.88 -15.34 21.64
C PRO A 532 -19.71 -15.04 20.38
N ASN A 533 -20.43 -13.92 20.36
CA ASN A 533 -21.36 -13.56 19.30
C ASN A 533 -20.82 -12.44 18.38
N ASP A 534 -19.72 -11.80 18.74
CA ASP A 534 -19.17 -10.70 17.94
C ASP A 534 -18.47 -11.26 16.70
N GLU A 535 -18.37 -10.48 15.64
CA GLU A 535 -17.58 -10.87 14.47
C GLU A 535 -16.08 -10.75 14.77
N ASP A 536 -15.29 -11.70 14.28
CA ASP A 536 -13.84 -11.59 14.38
C ASP A 536 -13.29 -10.67 13.30
N ILE A 537 -12.13 -10.07 13.59
CA ILE A 537 -11.39 -9.31 12.60
C ILE A 537 -10.31 -10.17 11.97
N VAL A 538 -10.23 -10.13 10.64
CA VAL A 538 -9.24 -10.90 9.88
C VAL A 538 -7.94 -10.11 9.80
N TYR A 539 -6.84 -10.75 10.20
CA TYR A 539 -5.50 -10.23 10.00
C TYR A 539 -5.02 -10.57 8.59
N TYR A 540 -4.49 -9.58 7.89
CA TYR A 540 -4.01 -9.72 6.51
C TYR A 540 -2.49 -9.63 6.44
N THR A 541 -1.92 -10.41 5.53
CA THR A 541 -0.56 -10.24 5.05
C THR A 541 -0.57 -9.89 3.57
N GLY A 542 0.40 -9.09 3.13
CA GLY A 542 0.62 -8.72 1.74
C GLY A 542 1.78 -9.49 1.14
N ARG A 543 1.61 -10.00 -0.07
CA ARG A 543 2.64 -10.67 -0.86
C ARG A 543 2.75 -9.98 -2.20
N LYS A 544 3.95 -9.55 -2.58
CA LYS A 544 4.15 -8.88 -3.86
C LYS A 544 5.44 -9.35 -4.50
N ILE A 545 5.35 -9.80 -5.75
CA ILE A 545 6.48 -10.13 -6.60
C ILE A 545 6.70 -8.93 -7.52
N ILE A 546 7.88 -8.30 -7.45
CA ILE A 546 8.22 -7.11 -8.23
C ILE A 546 8.81 -7.51 -9.59
N ASN A 547 9.69 -8.52 -9.59
CA ASN A 547 10.28 -9.06 -10.81
C ASN A 547 10.09 -10.58 -10.84
N THR A 548 9.14 -11.02 -11.68
CA THR A 548 8.74 -12.43 -11.76
C THR A 548 9.85 -13.34 -12.25
N ASP A 549 10.66 -12.90 -13.21
CA ASP A 549 11.71 -13.74 -13.80
C ASP A 549 12.84 -14.00 -12.79
N ILE A 550 13.31 -12.95 -12.12
CA ILE A 550 14.32 -13.07 -11.07
C ILE A 550 13.76 -13.85 -9.87
N TYR A 551 12.50 -13.62 -9.49
CA TYR A 551 11.86 -14.38 -8.42
C TYR A 551 11.85 -15.89 -8.75
N LYS A 552 11.46 -16.27 -9.96
CA LYS A 552 11.45 -17.66 -10.42
C LYS A 552 12.86 -18.25 -10.47
N ASP A 553 13.85 -17.49 -10.92
CA ASP A 553 15.27 -17.90 -10.95
C ASP A 553 15.81 -18.15 -9.54
N LEU A 554 15.51 -17.26 -8.57
CA LEU A 554 15.90 -17.43 -7.18
C LEU A 554 15.26 -18.67 -6.56
N VAL A 555 13.95 -18.86 -6.75
CA VAL A 555 13.25 -20.07 -6.28
C VAL A 555 13.81 -21.33 -6.95
N ALA A 556 14.21 -21.23 -8.22
CA ALA A 556 14.79 -22.35 -8.95
C ALA A 556 16.20 -22.73 -8.51
N LYS A 557 16.93 -21.83 -7.87
CA LYS A 557 18.27 -22.05 -7.33
C LYS A 557 18.25 -22.51 -5.87
N GLU A 558 17.09 -22.51 -5.23
CA GLU A 558 16.95 -22.96 -3.85
C GLU A 558 17.21 -24.47 -3.73
N CYS A 559 18.02 -24.87 -2.74
CA CYS A 559 18.51 -26.25 -2.55
C CYS A 559 17.42 -27.33 -2.47
N ASP A 560 16.17 -26.97 -2.17
CA ASP A 560 15.04 -27.89 -1.97
C ASP A 560 13.88 -27.59 -2.95
N LYS A 561 14.19 -27.07 -4.15
CA LYS A 561 13.21 -26.64 -5.17
C LYS A 561 12.13 -27.70 -5.47
N ASP A 562 12.51 -28.96 -5.62
CA ASP A 562 11.57 -30.04 -5.97
C ASP A 562 10.52 -30.23 -4.87
N LYS A 563 10.91 -30.08 -3.59
CA LYS A 563 10.02 -30.16 -2.44
C LYS A 563 9.07 -28.97 -2.32
N ILE A 564 9.53 -27.78 -2.72
CA ILE A 564 8.72 -26.54 -2.76
C ILE A 564 7.72 -26.58 -3.92
N LEU A 565 8.14 -27.09 -5.09
CA LEU A 565 7.29 -27.14 -6.29
C LEU A 565 6.21 -28.22 -6.23
N GLU A 566 6.47 -29.33 -5.53
CA GLU A 566 5.52 -30.44 -5.39
C GLU A 566 4.47 -30.24 -4.28
N GLN A 567 4.67 -29.28 -3.37
CA GLN A 567 3.75 -29.05 -2.24
C GLN A 567 2.99 -27.73 -2.39
N GLU A 568 1.76 -27.82 -2.93
CA GLU A 568 0.85 -26.66 -3.02
C GLU A 568 0.66 -25.95 -1.67
N ASP A 569 0.69 -26.68 -0.56
CA ASP A 569 0.52 -26.11 0.78
C ASP A 569 1.69 -25.20 1.19
N ILE A 570 2.93 -25.50 0.77
CA ILE A 570 4.08 -24.63 1.02
C ILE A 570 3.93 -23.34 0.21
N GLN A 571 3.59 -23.47 -1.09
CA GLN A 571 3.40 -22.33 -1.97
C GLN A 571 2.29 -21.39 -1.49
N LYS A 572 1.24 -21.95 -0.89
CA LYS A 572 0.13 -21.18 -0.31
C LYS A 572 0.47 -20.53 1.01
N ASN A 573 1.30 -21.15 1.86
CA ASN A 573 1.49 -20.70 3.24
C ASN A 573 2.80 -19.94 3.50
N TYR A 574 3.82 -20.08 2.67
CA TYR A 574 5.13 -19.45 2.87
C TYR A 574 5.45 -18.42 1.79
N PHE A 575 6.00 -17.26 2.19
CA PHE A 575 6.43 -16.23 1.26
C PHE A 575 7.54 -15.34 1.87
N PRO A 576 8.58 -14.95 1.10
CA PRO A 576 8.88 -15.39 -0.26
C PRO A 576 9.49 -16.80 -0.29
N LEU A 577 9.22 -17.57 -1.35
CA LEU A 577 9.57 -19.00 -1.39
C LEU A 577 11.07 -19.29 -1.38
N TYR A 578 11.90 -18.41 -1.95
CA TYR A 578 13.36 -18.55 -1.94
C TYR A 578 14.00 -18.34 -0.55
N ARG A 579 13.20 -18.09 0.50
CA ARG A 579 13.68 -18.04 1.90
C ARG A 579 13.22 -19.24 2.73
N TYR A 580 12.59 -20.25 2.11
CA TYR A 580 11.95 -21.34 2.84
C TYR A 580 12.89 -22.09 3.81
N ASN A 581 14.19 -22.15 3.49
CA ASN A 581 15.19 -22.83 4.30
C ASN A 581 15.94 -21.93 5.31
N GLU A 582 15.62 -20.63 5.36
CA GLU A 582 16.06 -19.70 6.41
C GLU A 582 15.14 -19.79 7.64
#